data_AF-A0ABD0NJ72-F1
#
_entry.id   AF-A0ABD0NJ72-F1
#
_cell.length_a   1.000
_cell.length_b   1.000
_cell.length_c   1.000
_cell.angle_alpha   90.00
_cell.angle_beta   90.00
_cell.angle_gamma   90.00
#
_symmetry.space_group_name_H-M   'P 1'
#
loop_
_entity.id
_entity.type
_entity.pdbx_description
1 polymer ?
#
loop_
_entity_poly.entity_id
_entity_poly.type
_entity_poly.pdbx_seq_one_letter_code
_entity_poly.pdbx_strand_id
1 'polypeptide(L)' 'SLQDINMRKAFKSSTIQDQQVVSRNSIPNPVMEMYHRCDKPPPLNILTPY' A
#
# COMPACT_ATOMS: atom_id res chain seq x y z
N SER A 1 -1.70 4.88 -44.65
CA SER A 1 -2.85 4.08 -45.13
C SER A 1 -3.82 3.84 -43.97
N LEU A 2 -5.13 3.61 -44.19
CA LEU A 2 -6.04 3.11 -43.14
C LEU A 2 -5.56 1.78 -42.53
N GLN A 3 -4.74 1.04 -43.28
CA GLN A 3 -4.05 -0.16 -42.81
C GLN A 3 -3.09 0.15 -41.66
N ASP A 4 -2.32 1.23 -41.71
CA ASP A 4 -1.41 1.64 -40.62
C ASP A 4 -2.18 2.07 -39.36
N ILE A 5 -3.38 2.63 -39.52
CA ILE A 5 -4.25 3.08 -38.42
C ILE A 5 -4.86 1.87 -37.70
N ASN A 6 -5.28 0.84 -38.43
CA ASN A 6 -5.85 -0.38 -37.84
C ASN A 6 -4.78 -1.32 -37.25
N MET A 7 -3.53 -1.25 -37.74
CA MET A 7 -2.46 -2.15 -37.30
C MET A 7 -1.58 -1.59 -36.17
N ARG A 8 -1.69 -0.29 -35.85
CA ARG A 8 -0.89 0.33 -34.79
C ARG A 8 -1.72 0.53 -33.52
N LYS A 9 -1.18 0.06 -32.40
CA LYS A 9 -1.72 0.34 -31.07
C LYS A 9 -1.70 1.86 -30.80
N ALA A 10 -2.81 2.39 -30.27
CA ALA A 10 -2.88 3.77 -29.81
C ALA A 10 -1.98 4.04 -28.58
N PHE A 11 -1.48 5.27 -28.46
CA PHE A 11 -0.79 5.73 -27.27
C PHE A 11 -1.70 5.59 -26.03
N LYS A 12 -1.16 5.00 -24.96
CA LYS A 12 -1.81 4.93 -23.64
C LYS A 12 -0.79 5.40 -22.61
N SER A 13 -1.12 6.46 -21.88
CA SER A 13 -0.33 6.92 -20.74
C SER A 13 -0.43 5.94 -19.58
N SER A 14 0.46 6.08 -18.60
CA SER A 14 0.33 5.34 -17.33
C SER A 14 -1.00 5.69 -16.65
N THR A 15 -1.65 4.67 -16.11
CA THR A 15 -2.87 4.79 -15.30
C THR A 15 -2.66 4.21 -13.90
N ILE A 16 -1.40 4.10 -13.46
CA ILE A 16 -1.06 3.59 -12.13
C ILE A 16 -1.66 4.53 -11.09
N GLN A 17 -2.35 3.95 -10.11
CA GLN A 17 -2.91 4.65 -8.96
C GLN A 17 -2.38 3.99 -7.70
N ASP A 18 -1.77 4.80 -6.83
CA ASP A 18 -1.29 4.32 -5.54
C ASP A 18 -2.49 4.00 -4.64
N GLN A 19 -2.51 2.79 -4.11
CA GLN A 19 -3.52 2.31 -3.17
C GLN A 19 -2.85 1.96 -1.85
N GLN A 20 -3.65 1.88 -0.79
CA GLN A 20 -3.14 1.58 0.57
C GLN A 20 -1.98 2.50 0.99
N VAL A 21 -2.05 3.77 0.58
CA VAL A 21 -1.02 4.80 0.86
C VAL A 21 -0.85 5.07 2.36
N VAL A 22 -1.83 4.65 3.17
CA VAL A 22 -1.74 4.61 4.63
C VAL A 22 -1.69 3.15 5.06
N SER A 23 -0.48 2.68 5.37
CA SER A 23 -0.20 1.34 5.86
C SER A 23 0.87 1.41 6.94
N ARG A 24 1.14 0.29 7.63
CA ARG A 24 2.21 0.25 8.64
C ARG A 24 3.57 0.65 8.09
N ASN A 25 3.83 0.35 6.81
CA ASN A 25 5.10 0.64 6.14
C ASN A 25 5.23 2.11 5.71
N SER A 26 4.11 2.83 5.61
CA SER A 26 4.12 4.26 5.29
C SER A 26 4.16 5.16 6.53
N ILE A 27 4.26 4.58 7.73
CA ILE A 27 4.36 5.35 8.98
C ILE A 27 5.71 6.07 9.02
N PRO A 28 5.74 7.41 9.16
CA PRO A 28 6.99 8.16 9.31
C PRO A 28 7.75 7.76 10.58
N ASN A 29 9.09 7.78 10.51
CA ASN A 29 9.95 7.40 11.65
C ASN A 29 9.56 8.10 12.97
N PRO A 30 9.32 9.43 13.02
CA PRO A 30 8.95 10.09 14.28
C PRO A 30 7.63 9.57 14.85
N VAL A 31 6.65 9.25 13.99
CA VAL A 31 5.35 8.69 14.42
C VAL A 31 5.52 7.26 14.91
N MET A 32 6.37 6.47 14.25
CA MET A 32 6.70 5.11 14.70
C MET A 32 7.40 5.10 16.06
N GLU A 33 8.33 6.04 16.31
CA GLU A 33 8.96 6.23 17.61
C GLU A 33 7.95 6.59 18.71
N MET A 34 7.00 7.48 18.41
CA MET A 34 5.91 7.81 19.33
C MET A 34 5.04 6.59 19.61
N TYR A 35 4.63 5.84 18.58
CA TYR A 35 3.81 4.64 18.70
C TYR A 35 4.47 3.58 19.60
N HIS A 36 5.78 3.38 19.50
CA HIS A 36 6.51 2.42 20.33
C HIS A 36 6.53 2.78 21.83
N ARG A 37 6.24 4.03 22.19
CA ARG A 37 6.14 4.47 23.59
C ARG A 37 4.73 4.32 24.18
N CYS A 38 3.73 4.01 23.35
CA CYS A 38 2.37 3.76 23.82
C CYS A 38 2.25 2.40 24.51
N ASP A 39 1.24 2.26 25.38
CA ASP A 39 0.91 0.99 26.01
C ASP A 39 0.52 -0.05 24.96
N LYS A 40 1.11 -1.24 25.08
CA LYS A 40 0.81 -2.37 24.20
C LYS A 40 -0.50 -3.04 24.65
N PRO A 41 -1.26 -3.63 23.72
CA PRO A 41 -2.45 -4.39 24.09
C PRO A 41 -2.05 -5.57 25.00
N PRO A 42 -2.94 -6.03 25.90
CA PRO A 42 -2.73 -7.25 26.66
C PRO A 42 -2.42 -8.42 25.71
N PRO A 43 -1.52 -9.36 26.08
CA PRO A 43 -1.07 -10.43 25.21
C PRO A 43 -2.10 -11.56 25.12
N LEU A 44 -3.31 -11.27 24.62
CA LEU A 44 -4.39 -12.25 24.49
C LEU A 44 -4.06 -13.36 23.46
N ASN A 45 -3.05 -13.16 22.62
CA ASN A 45 -2.55 -14.16 21.68
C ASN A 45 -1.99 -15.42 22.37
N ILE A 46 -1.66 -15.35 23.67
CA ILE A 46 -1.28 -16.54 24.45
C ILE A 46 -2.43 -17.53 24.60
N LEU A 47 -3.67 -17.08 24.39
CA LEU A 47 -4.87 -17.88 24.50
C LEU A 47 -5.34 -18.46 23.17
N THR A 48 -4.76 -18.04 22.02
CA THR A 48 -5.15 -18.50 20.69
C THR A 48 -5.19 -20.03 20.49
N PRO A 49 -4.34 -20.84 21.14
CA PRO A 49 -4.40 -22.29 21.02
C PRO A 49 -5.60 -22.97 21.68
N TYR A 50 -6.33 -22.26 22.56
CA TYR A 50 -7.48 -22.77 23.30
C TYR A 50 -8.79 -22.26 22.69
#